data_AF-A0A452IA78-F1
#
_entry.id   AF-A0A452IA78-F1
#
_cell.length_a   1.000
_cell.length_b   1.000
_cell.length_c   1.000
_cell.angle_alpha   90.00
_cell.angle_beta   90.00
_cell.angle_gamma   90.00
#
_symmetry.space_group_name_H-M   'P 1'
#
loop_
_entity.id
_entity.type
_entity.pdbx_description
1 polymer ?
#
loop_
_entity_poly.entity_id
_entity_poly.type
_entity_poly.pdbx_seq_one_letter_code
_entity_poly.pdbx_strand_id
1 'polypeptide(L)'
;MDQSEPRPPPQEVAEGEDFGYRLFPERRSEAKPPRSFLSTSLFTFNHKCQLMLKIALDTSPYAQLLLDAMKQSGCTVYKDRHFACEDCDGCVSGGFDSATSQIVLCQNNIHQQSHMNRVVTHELIHAFDHCRAHVDWFSNVKHLACSEIRAANLSGDCSLINEMTRFKFGLKQHHQVKKTVPCR
;
A
#
# COMPACT_ATOMS: atom_id res chain seq x y z
N MET A 1 -14.22 -39.03 -44.46
CA MET A 1 -12.80 -38.64 -44.42
C MET A 1 -12.75 -37.25 -43.86
N ASP A 2 -11.89 -37.13 -42.88
CA ASP A 2 -11.78 -36.14 -41.82
C ASP A 2 -11.46 -34.70 -42.28
N GLN A 3 -11.96 -33.73 -41.53
CA GLN A 3 -11.68 -32.30 -41.67
C GLN A 3 -10.33 -32.00 -41.02
N SER A 4 -9.51 -31.13 -41.62
CA SER A 4 -8.40 -30.50 -40.89
C SER A 4 -8.17 -29.08 -41.37
N GLU A 5 -8.69 -28.12 -40.60
CA GLU A 5 -8.31 -26.70 -40.67
C GLU A 5 -6.88 -26.49 -40.11
N PRO A 6 -6.19 -25.42 -40.53
CA PRO A 6 -4.84 -25.12 -40.06
C PRO A 6 -4.82 -24.68 -38.59
N ARG A 7 -3.88 -25.23 -37.82
CA ARG A 7 -3.64 -24.85 -36.41
C ARG A 7 -3.18 -23.39 -36.29
N PRO A 8 -3.73 -22.61 -35.34
CA PRO A 8 -3.19 -21.30 -35.02
C PRO A 8 -1.85 -21.44 -34.27
N PRO A 9 -0.97 -20.42 -34.36
CA PRO A 9 0.34 -20.46 -33.73
C PRO A 9 0.24 -20.49 -32.20
N PRO A 10 1.24 -21.04 -31.49
CA PRO A 10 1.25 -21.09 -30.03
C PRO A 10 1.12 -19.69 -29.43
N GLN A 11 0.21 -19.53 -28.48
CA GLN A 11 0.08 -18.32 -27.69
C GLN A 11 1.35 -18.14 -26.84
N GLU A 12 2.14 -17.11 -27.15
CA GLU A 12 3.16 -16.60 -26.24
C GLU A 12 2.45 -16.16 -24.96
N VAL A 13 2.78 -16.82 -23.86
CA VAL A 13 2.35 -16.43 -22.51
C VAL A 13 3.00 -15.08 -22.23
N ALA A 14 2.21 -14.01 -22.23
CA ALA A 14 2.64 -12.72 -21.74
C ALA A 14 3.12 -12.91 -20.30
N GLU A 15 4.40 -12.64 -20.06
CA GLU A 15 4.97 -12.59 -18.71
C GLU A 15 4.15 -11.59 -17.90
N GLY A 16 3.41 -12.08 -16.92
CA GLY A 16 2.57 -11.25 -16.05
C GLY A 16 3.42 -10.20 -15.35
N GLU A 17 3.11 -8.94 -15.61
CA GLU A 17 3.75 -7.77 -15.02
C GLU A 17 3.68 -7.88 -13.47
N ASP A 18 4.83 -7.72 -12.80
CA ASP A 18 4.92 -7.87 -11.34
C ASP A 18 4.42 -6.60 -10.64
N PHE A 19 3.10 -6.49 -10.48
CA PHE A 19 2.41 -5.37 -9.82
C PHE A 19 2.59 -5.34 -8.29
N GLY A 20 3.51 -6.12 -7.72
CA GLY A 20 3.72 -6.20 -6.26
C GLY A 20 2.57 -6.88 -5.50
N TYR A 21 1.49 -7.31 -6.17
CA TYR A 21 0.39 -8.09 -5.59
C TYR A 21 0.87 -9.40 -4.94
N ARG A 22 2.09 -9.85 -5.25
CA ARG A 22 2.71 -10.97 -4.56
C ARG A 22 2.83 -10.75 -3.05
N LEU A 23 2.92 -9.50 -2.62
CA LEU A 23 3.03 -9.08 -1.21
C LEU A 23 1.68 -9.07 -0.45
N PHE A 24 0.56 -9.28 -1.16
CA PHE A 24 -0.81 -9.28 -0.62
C PHE A 24 -1.53 -10.59 -0.96
N PRO A 25 -1.25 -11.69 -0.22
CA PRO A 25 -1.73 -13.03 -0.58
C PRO A 25 -3.25 -13.18 -0.54
N GLU A 26 -3.94 -12.44 0.35
CA GLU A 26 -5.41 -12.53 0.52
C GLU A 26 -6.21 -12.04 -0.70
N ARG A 27 -5.59 -11.26 -1.59
CA ARG A 27 -6.24 -10.74 -2.80
C ARG A 27 -6.16 -11.66 -4.02
N ARG A 28 -5.53 -12.84 -3.90
CA ARG A 28 -5.52 -13.84 -4.97
C ARG A 28 -6.84 -14.60 -5.04
N SER A 29 -7.40 -14.71 -6.24
CA SER A 29 -8.62 -15.45 -6.56
C SER A 29 -8.39 -16.98 -6.59
N GLU A 30 -7.96 -17.57 -5.47
CA GLU A 30 -8.00 -19.02 -5.26
C GLU A 30 -8.57 -19.37 -3.87
N ALA A 31 -9.31 -20.48 -3.84
CA ALA A 31 -10.27 -20.88 -2.82
C ALA A 31 -9.80 -20.78 -1.36
N LYS A 32 -10.70 -20.27 -0.50
CA LYS A 32 -10.55 -20.28 0.96
C LYS A 32 -10.40 -21.72 1.49
N PRO A 33 -9.31 -22.07 2.20
CA PRO A 33 -9.21 -23.37 2.86
C PRO A 33 -10.17 -23.46 4.07
N PRO A 34 -10.52 -24.67 4.54
CA PRO A 34 -11.56 -24.84 5.56
C PRO A 34 -11.10 -24.26 6.90
N ARG A 35 -12.03 -23.56 7.57
CA ARG A 35 -11.82 -22.86 8.84
C ARG A 35 -11.38 -23.84 9.93
N SER A 36 -10.11 -23.79 10.30
CA SER A 36 -9.55 -24.41 11.52
C SER A 36 -9.42 -23.36 12.64
N PHE A 37 -9.25 -23.84 13.87
CA PHE A 37 -9.25 -23.17 15.20
C PHE A 37 -8.32 -21.93 15.39
N LEU A 38 -7.74 -21.36 14.33
CA LEU A 38 -6.91 -20.15 14.32
C LEU A 38 -7.72 -18.84 14.28
N SER A 39 -9.05 -18.96 14.16
CA SER A 39 -10.02 -17.86 14.06
C SER A 39 -9.81 -16.80 15.16
N THR A 40 -9.59 -17.22 16.42
CA THR A 40 -9.54 -16.28 17.57
C THR A 40 -8.40 -15.27 17.47
N SER A 41 -7.27 -15.63 16.87
CA SER A 41 -6.11 -14.73 16.71
C SER A 41 -6.34 -13.73 15.57
N LEU A 42 -6.84 -14.18 14.43
CA LEU A 42 -7.16 -13.32 13.28
C LEU A 42 -8.23 -12.27 13.62
N PHE A 43 -9.22 -12.64 14.45
CA PHE A 43 -10.24 -11.70 14.93
C PHE A 43 -9.67 -10.60 15.85
N THR A 44 -8.65 -10.89 16.68
CA THR A 44 -8.08 -9.88 17.60
C THR A 44 -7.11 -8.93 16.91
N PHE A 45 -6.30 -9.41 15.97
CA PHE A 45 -5.39 -8.56 15.18
C PHE A 45 -6.14 -7.61 14.25
N ASN A 46 -7.19 -8.11 13.58
CA ASN A 46 -8.01 -7.27 12.73
C ASN A 46 -8.72 -6.16 13.54
N HIS A 47 -9.24 -6.50 14.73
CA HIS A 47 -9.84 -5.51 15.62
C HIS A 47 -8.82 -4.45 16.09
N LYS A 48 -7.57 -4.84 16.37
CA LYS A 48 -6.50 -3.90 16.72
C LYS A 48 -6.19 -2.95 15.56
N CYS A 49 -6.02 -3.47 14.35
CA CYS A 49 -5.76 -2.65 13.17
C CYS A 49 -6.90 -1.65 12.92
N GLN A 50 -8.15 -2.10 13.00
CA GLN A 50 -9.33 -1.25 12.81
C GLN A 50 -9.47 -0.15 13.86
N LEU A 51 -9.09 -0.44 15.12
CA LEU A 51 -9.06 0.55 16.19
C LEU A 51 -7.95 1.58 15.96
N MET A 52 -6.74 1.13 15.62
CA MET A 52 -5.62 2.03 15.34
C MET A 52 -5.89 2.90 14.12
N LEU A 53 -6.49 2.34 13.07
CA LEU A 53 -6.96 3.08 11.90
C LEU A 53 -7.98 4.15 12.31
N LYS A 54 -8.97 3.78 13.15
CA LYS A 54 -9.95 4.76 13.66
C LYS A 54 -9.24 5.93 14.34
N ILE A 55 -8.33 5.64 15.26
CA ILE A 55 -7.57 6.66 15.98
C ILE A 55 -6.74 7.49 15.00
N ALA A 56 -6.12 6.88 13.99
CA ALA A 56 -5.32 7.60 13.00
C ALA A 56 -6.17 8.60 12.22
N LEU A 57 -7.33 8.18 11.70
CA LEU A 57 -8.25 9.05 10.96
C LEU A 57 -8.85 10.15 11.85
N ASP A 58 -9.16 9.83 13.11
CA ASP A 58 -9.83 10.76 14.02
C ASP A 58 -8.86 11.75 14.70
N THR A 59 -7.55 11.46 14.78
CA THR A 59 -6.59 12.26 15.57
C THR A 59 -5.37 12.76 14.81
N SER A 60 -5.00 12.16 13.68
CA SER A 60 -3.84 12.63 12.90
C SER A 60 -4.22 13.89 12.12
N PRO A 61 -3.56 15.04 12.36
CA PRO A 61 -3.88 16.28 11.65
C PRO A 61 -3.64 16.16 10.14
N TYR A 62 -2.63 15.39 9.74
CA TYR A 62 -2.35 15.13 8.32
C TYR A 62 -3.42 14.26 7.67
N ALA A 63 -3.91 13.22 8.37
CA ALA A 63 -4.96 12.37 7.84
C ALA A 63 -6.26 13.16 7.67
N GLN A 64 -6.66 13.95 8.67
CA GLN A 64 -7.85 14.82 8.58
C GLN A 64 -7.74 15.81 7.42
N LEU A 65 -6.60 16.49 7.30
CA LEU A 65 -6.34 17.43 6.21
C LEU A 65 -6.49 16.77 4.83
N LEU A 66 -5.94 15.57 4.66
CA LEU A 66 -6.04 14.82 3.41
C LEU A 66 -7.48 14.38 3.13
N LEU A 67 -8.20 13.87 4.13
CA LEU A 67 -9.60 13.49 3.99
C LEU A 67 -10.48 14.69 3.57
N ASP A 68 -10.25 15.85 4.17
CA ASP A 68 -10.95 17.09 3.82
C ASP A 68 -10.61 17.55 2.40
N ALA A 69 -9.34 17.52 2.02
CA ALA A 69 -8.89 17.88 0.67
C ALA A 69 -9.45 16.92 -0.39
N MET A 70 -9.51 15.63 -0.08
CA MET A 70 -10.11 14.61 -0.94
C MET A 70 -11.62 14.82 -1.11
N LYS A 71 -12.33 15.14 -0.02
CA LYS A 71 -13.75 15.49 -0.06
C LYS A 71 -14.01 16.72 -0.94
N GLN A 72 -13.18 17.76 -0.82
CA GLN A 72 -13.28 18.98 -1.64
C GLN A 72 -12.94 18.73 -3.12
N SER A 73 -12.05 17.76 -3.39
CA SER A 73 -11.65 17.38 -4.75
C SER A 73 -12.64 16.42 -5.44
N GLY A 74 -13.73 16.03 -4.76
CA GLY A 74 -14.75 15.13 -5.32
C GLY A 74 -14.46 13.64 -5.12
N CYS A 75 -13.43 13.26 -4.37
CA CYS A 75 -13.06 11.87 -4.11
C CYS A 75 -13.22 11.53 -2.64
N THR A 76 -14.46 11.40 -2.18
CA THR A 76 -14.73 11.16 -0.76
C THR A 76 -14.24 9.77 -0.34
N VAL A 77 -13.39 9.73 0.68
CA VAL A 77 -12.89 8.49 1.28
C VAL A 77 -13.82 8.05 2.41
N TYR A 78 -14.30 6.81 2.31
CA TYR A 78 -15.10 6.14 3.33
C TYR A 78 -14.29 5.04 4.00
N LYS A 79 -14.25 5.04 5.33
CA LYS A 79 -13.49 4.09 6.14
C LYS A 79 -13.77 2.63 5.75
N ASP A 80 -15.05 2.26 5.68
CA ASP A 80 -15.46 0.85 5.49
C ASP A 80 -15.30 0.35 4.06
N ARG A 81 -15.01 1.24 3.09
CA ARG A 81 -14.86 0.90 1.67
C ARG A 81 -13.40 1.00 1.21
N HIS A 82 -12.71 2.03 1.66
CA HIS A 82 -11.40 2.40 1.14
C HIS A 82 -10.26 1.89 1.99
N PHE A 83 -10.51 1.30 3.17
CA PHE A 83 -9.45 0.74 3.99
C PHE A 83 -9.67 -0.75 4.25
N ALA A 84 -8.63 -1.54 4.08
CA ALA A 84 -8.59 -2.95 4.43
C ALA A 84 -7.41 -3.24 5.34
N CYS A 85 -7.64 -4.00 6.41
CA CYS A 85 -6.59 -4.57 7.24
C CYS A 85 -6.37 -6.01 6.80
N GLU A 86 -5.18 -6.30 6.25
CA GLU A 86 -4.80 -7.61 5.69
C GLU A 86 -3.49 -8.09 6.32
N ASP A 87 -3.24 -9.39 6.23
CA ASP A 87 -1.91 -9.95 6.50
C ASP A 87 -1.06 -9.92 5.22
N CYS A 88 0.12 -9.31 5.29
CA CYS A 88 1.02 -9.14 4.15
C CYS A 88 2.35 -9.85 4.36
N ASP A 89 3.17 -9.94 3.31
CA ASP A 89 4.56 -10.34 3.47
C ASP A 89 5.34 -9.35 4.36
N GLY A 90 6.34 -9.84 5.10
CA GLY A 90 7.00 -9.14 6.22
C GLY A 90 7.78 -7.85 5.89
N CYS A 91 7.66 -7.34 4.68
CA CYS A 91 8.40 -6.19 4.16
C CYS A 91 7.56 -4.92 4.00
N VAL A 92 6.23 -5.06 3.95
CA VAL A 92 5.33 -3.97 3.58
C VAL A 92 4.41 -3.60 4.72
N SER A 93 4.28 -2.31 5.01
CA SER A 93 3.36 -1.84 6.05
C SER A 93 1.99 -1.46 5.50
N GLY A 94 1.90 -1.17 4.19
CA GLY A 94 0.65 -0.86 3.52
C GLY A 94 0.85 -0.70 2.01
N GLY A 95 -0.22 -0.31 1.32
CA GLY A 95 -0.18 0.04 -0.10
C GLY A 95 -1.50 0.59 -0.62
N PHE A 96 -1.44 1.36 -1.70
CA PHE A 96 -2.60 1.88 -2.42
C PHE A 96 -2.83 1.10 -3.71
N ASP A 97 -4.02 0.51 -3.84
CA ASP A 97 -4.48 -0.13 -5.07
C ASP A 97 -5.29 0.86 -5.90
N SER A 98 -4.69 1.34 -7.00
CA SER A 98 -5.32 2.30 -7.89
C SER A 98 -6.51 1.72 -8.67
N ALA A 99 -6.53 0.42 -8.96
CA ALA A 99 -7.61 -0.21 -9.70
C ALA A 99 -8.91 -0.25 -8.89
N THR A 100 -8.80 -0.52 -7.59
CA THR A 100 -9.95 -0.58 -6.68
C THR A 100 -10.12 0.69 -5.86
N SER A 101 -9.15 1.63 -5.88
CA SER A 101 -9.05 2.79 -4.99
C SER A 101 -9.11 2.41 -3.51
N GLN A 102 -8.37 1.36 -3.12
CA GLN A 102 -8.34 0.84 -1.76
C GLN A 102 -6.94 1.01 -1.15
N ILE A 103 -6.91 1.38 0.12
CA ILE A 103 -5.73 1.44 0.98
C ILE A 103 -5.68 0.16 1.80
N VAL A 104 -4.60 -0.60 1.66
CA VAL A 104 -4.35 -1.81 2.43
C VAL A 104 -3.34 -1.52 3.53
N LEU A 105 -3.63 -2.00 4.73
CA LEU A 105 -2.84 -1.83 5.94
C LEU A 105 -2.41 -3.21 6.43
N CYS A 106 -1.11 -3.46 6.47
CA CYS A 106 -0.56 -4.75 6.83
C CYS A 106 -0.51 -4.91 8.35
N GLN A 107 -1.55 -5.52 8.92
CA GLN A 107 -1.77 -5.57 10.37
C GLN A 107 -0.66 -6.32 11.11
N ASN A 108 -0.01 -7.27 10.44
CA ASN A 108 1.10 -8.04 10.96
C ASN A 108 2.42 -7.25 11.04
N ASN A 109 2.54 -6.13 10.33
CA ASN A 109 3.75 -5.29 10.30
C ASN A 109 3.55 -3.95 11.05
N ILE A 110 2.30 -3.54 11.32
CA ILE A 110 1.98 -2.30 12.05
C ILE A 110 1.69 -2.60 13.52
N HIS A 111 2.66 -2.32 14.41
CA HIS A 111 2.52 -2.60 15.84
C HIS A 111 2.20 -1.39 16.73
N GLN A 112 2.51 -0.17 16.27
CA GLN A 112 2.43 1.07 17.06
C GLN A 112 1.56 2.12 16.36
N GLN A 113 0.86 2.96 17.14
CA GLN A 113 -0.05 3.99 16.59
C GLN A 113 0.70 5.02 15.72
N SER A 114 1.93 5.39 16.12
CA SER A 114 2.77 6.29 15.32
C SER A 114 3.12 5.69 13.95
N HIS A 115 3.34 4.38 13.87
CA HIS A 115 3.57 3.69 12.59
C HIS A 115 2.29 3.66 11.75
N MET A 116 1.14 3.34 12.34
CA MET A 116 -0.16 3.42 11.65
C MET A 116 -0.44 4.81 11.09
N ASN A 117 -0.20 5.86 11.87
CA ASN A 117 -0.43 7.24 11.43
C ASN A 117 0.40 7.58 10.19
N ARG A 118 1.66 7.15 10.15
CA ARG A 118 2.55 7.37 8.99
C ARG A 118 2.06 6.62 7.76
N VAL A 119 1.79 5.32 7.89
CA VAL A 119 1.31 4.47 6.78
C VAL A 119 -0.01 5.00 6.23
N VAL A 120 -1.00 5.27 7.08
CA VAL A 120 -2.30 5.81 6.65
C VAL A 120 -2.11 7.15 5.92
N THR A 121 -1.24 8.02 6.39
CA THR A 121 -0.96 9.31 5.73
C THR A 121 -0.27 9.10 4.39
N HIS A 122 0.71 8.20 4.30
CA HIS A 122 1.43 7.85 3.07
C HIS A 122 0.45 7.35 2.00
N GLU A 123 -0.37 6.36 2.34
CA GLU A 123 -1.33 5.79 1.40
C GLU A 123 -2.49 6.74 1.04
N LEU A 124 -2.90 7.62 1.96
CA LEU A 124 -3.86 8.69 1.65
C LEU A 124 -3.31 9.71 0.65
N ILE A 125 -1.99 9.97 0.66
CA ILE A 125 -1.36 10.85 -0.33
C ILE A 125 -1.40 10.18 -1.71
N HIS A 126 -1.12 8.88 -1.80
CA HIS A 126 -1.29 8.16 -3.06
C HIS A 126 -2.73 8.19 -3.55
N ALA A 127 -3.71 7.98 -2.67
CA ALA A 127 -5.11 8.08 -3.02
C ALA A 127 -5.50 9.50 -3.48
N PHE A 128 -5.01 10.54 -2.82
CA PHE A 128 -5.23 11.93 -3.20
C PHE A 128 -4.58 12.27 -4.55
N ASP A 129 -3.35 11.83 -4.77
CA ASP A 129 -2.63 12.05 -6.02
C ASP A 129 -3.29 11.32 -7.19
N HIS A 130 -3.78 10.08 -6.97
CA HIS A 130 -4.57 9.34 -7.95
C HIS A 130 -5.84 10.13 -8.33
N CYS A 131 -6.60 10.57 -7.33
CA CYS A 131 -7.83 11.35 -7.52
C CYS A 131 -7.58 12.68 -8.26
N ARG A 132 -6.66 13.50 -7.76
CA ARG A 132 -6.52 14.90 -8.19
C ARG A 132 -5.62 15.04 -9.41
N ALA A 133 -4.52 14.30 -9.43
CA ALA A 133 -3.49 14.44 -10.45
C ALA A 133 -3.53 13.35 -11.52
N HIS A 134 -4.46 12.39 -11.42
CA HIS A 134 -4.60 11.28 -12.38
C HIS A 134 -3.25 10.59 -12.62
N VAL A 135 -2.57 10.26 -11.52
CA VAL A 135 -1.26 9.62 -11.54
C VAL A 135 -1.31 8.32 -12.33
N ASP A 136 -0.35 8.20 -13.24
CA ASP A 136 -0.11 6.99 -14.00
C ASP A 136 0.97 6.19 -13.26
N TRP A 137 0.52 5.18 -12.53
CA TRP A 137 1.32 4.40 -11.61
C TRP A 137 2.30 3.44 -12.32
N PHE A 138 2.06 3.13 -13.59
CA PHE A 138 2.73 2.01 -14.27
C PHE A 138 3.48 2.43 -15.53
N SER A 139 2.88 3.26 -16.39
CA SER A 139 3.54 3.71 -17.62
C SER A 139 4.38 4.99 -17.46
N ASN A 140 4.26 5.69 -16.33
CA ASN A 140 4.98 6.94 -16.09
C ASN A 140 5.76 6.96 -14.77
N VAL A 141 7.04 6.56 -14.86
CA VAL A 141 7.99 6.56 -13.73
C VAL A 141 8.13 7.93 -13.06
N LYS A 142 7.95 9.04 -13.79
CA LYS A 142 8.02 10.38 -13.19
C LYS A 142 6.81 10.64 -12.29
N HIS A 143 5.62 10.22 -12.70
CA HIS A 143 4.41 10.38 -11.89
C HIS A 143 4.52 9.57 -10.59
N LEU A 144 4.94 8.30 -10.71
CA LEU A 144 5.23 7.45 -9.56
C LEU A 144 6.24 8.10 -8.61
N ALA A 145 7.42 8.47 -9.11
CA ALA A 145 8.48 9.08 -8.29
C ALA A 145 8.02 10.39 -7.62
N CYS A 146 7.27 11.24 -8.32
CA CYS A 146 6.73 12.46 -7.74
C CYS A 146 5.71 12.19 -6.62
N SER A 147 4.88 11.15 -6.76
CA SER A 147 3.93 10.78 -5.71
C SER A 147 4.66 10.19 -4.50
N GLU A 148 5.64 9.30 -4.71
CA GLU A 148 6.46 8.73 -3.63
C GLU A 148 7.25 9.78 -2.84
N ILE A 149 7.88 10.74 -3.54
CA ILE A 149 8.62 11.84 -2.89
C ILE A 149 7.67 12.68 -2.01
N ARG A 150 6.46 12.95 -2.51
CA ARG A 150 5.44 13.71 -1.77
C ARG A 150 4.96 12.93 -0.54
N ALA A 151 4.69 11.64 -0.72
CA ALA A 151 4.24 10.75 0.32
C ALA A 151 5.28 10.68 1.45
N ALA A 152 6.55 10.38 1.12
CA ALA A 152 7.64 10.30 2.11
C ALA A 152 7.91 11.62 2.86
N ASN A 153 7.73 12.76 2.19
CA ASN A 153 7.94 14.07 2.79
C ASN A 153 6.81 14.47 3.76
N LEU A 154 5.56 14.16 3.42
CA LEU A 154 4.38 14.60 4.19
C LEU A 154 3.88 13.56 5.20
N SER A 155 4.15 12.26 4.98
CA SER A 155 3.80 11.19 5.92
C SER A 155 4.68 11.19 7.18
N GLY A 156 5.84 11.85 7.13
CA GLY A 156 6.83 11.81 8.19
C GLY A 156 7.72 10.56 8.16
N ASP A 157 7.74 9.81 7.05
CA ASP A 157 8.68 8.71 6.83
C ASP A 157 10.13 9.18 6.74
N CYS A 158 10.34 10.42 6.28
CA CYS A 158 11.63 11.13 6.31
C CYS A 158 11.90 11.89 7.62
N SER A 159 11.17 11.64 8.72
CA SER A 159 11.44 12.31 10.00
C SER A 159 12.86 12.03 10.48
N LEU A 160 13.61 13.07 10.88
CA LEU A 160 14.98 13.00 11.42
C LEU A 160 15.18 11.89 12.48
N ILE A 161 14.16 11.54 13.26
CA ILE A 161 14.23 10.48 14.28
C ILE A 161 14.15 9.07 13.65
N ASN A 162 13.35 8.91 12.59
CA ASN A 162 13.23 7.67 11.81
C ASN A 162 14.44 7.48 10.88
N GLU A 163 14.98 8.57 10.34
CA GLU A 163 16.25 8.55 9.62
C GLU A 163 17.43 8.30 10.57
N MET A 164 17.51 8.91 11.75
CA MET A 164 18.62 8.68 12.70
C MET A 164 18.61 7.27 13.34
N THR A 165 17.44 6.63 13.43
CA THR A 165 17.31 5.22 13.82
C THR A 165 17.63 4.24 12.68
N ARG A 166 17.40 4.62 11.41
CA ARG A 166 17.89 3.90 10.22
C ARG A 166 19.38 4.14 9.93
N PHE A 167 19.89 5.34 10.21
CA PHE A 167 21.26 5.79 9.99
C PHE A 167 22.01 5.82 11.34
N LYS A 168 22.47 4.65 11.80
CA LYS A 168 23.55 4.62 12.79
C LYS A 168 24.74 5.38 12.21
N PHE A 169 25.01 6.57 12.76
CA PHE A 169 26.10 7.52 12.47
C PHE A 169 27.11 7.11 11.38
N GLY A 170 27.01 7.78 10.24
CA GLY A 170 28.01 7.71 9.16
C GLY A 170 27.69 8.70 8.05
N LEU A 171 28.05 9.98 8.23
CA LEU A 171 27.99 10.97 7.15
C LEU A 171 28.80 10.47 5.94
N LYS A 172 28.12 10.14 4.83
CA LYS A 172 28.59 10.35 3.44
C LYS A 172 27.50 9.99 2.41
N GLN A 173 27.09 11.02 1.67
CA GLN A 173 26.34 11.06 0.40
C GLN A 173 24.84 10.68 0.41
N HIS A 174 23.99 11.71 0.43
CA HIS A 174 22.52 11.65 0.43
C HIS A 174 21.85 11.51 -0.97
N HIS A 175 22.57 11.15 -2.04
CA HIS A 175 21.96 10.96 -3.37
C HIS A 175 22.54 9.77 -4.13
N GLN A 176 22.24 8.55 -3.67
CA GLN A 176 22.35 7.37 -4.53
C GLN A 176 21.09 6.51 -4.37
N VAL A 177 20.34 6.40 -5.48
CA VAL A 177 19.19 5.49 -5.60
C VAL A 177 19.73 4.06 -5.56
N LYS A 178 19.62 3.40 -4.41
CA LYS A 178 19.73 1.95 -4.36
C LYS A 178 18.42 1.36 -4.88
N LYS A 179 18.47 0.71 -6.05
CA LYS A 179 17.36 -0.02 -6.68
C LYS A 179 16.96 -1.32 -5.97
N THR A 180 17.22 -1.40 -4.67
CA THR A 180 16.76 -2.46 -3.80
C THR A 180 16.73 -1.85 -2.40
N VAL A 181 15.53 -1.71 -1.85
CA VAL A 181 15.36 -1.54 -0.41
C VAL A 181 15.23 -2.96 0.13
N PRO A 182 16.33 -3.64 0.53
CA PRO A 182 16.20 -4.90 1.21
C PRO A 182 15.44 -4.64 2.51
N CYS A 183 14.37 -5.41 2.73
CA CYS A 183 13.67 -5.45 4.00
C CYS A 183 14.67 -5.82 5.07
N ARG A 184 14.81 -4.97 6.08
CA ARG A 184 15.66 -5.22 7.23
C ARG A 184 14.90 -4.91 8.50
#